data_AF-A0A9D3SMJ1-F1
#
_entry.id   AF-A0A9D3SMJ1-F1
#
_cell.length_a   1.000
_cell.length_b   1.000
_cell.length_c   1.000
_cell.angle_alpha   90.00
_cell.angle_beta   90.00
_cell.angle_gamma   90.00
#
_symmetry.space_group_name_H-M   'P 1'
#
loop_
_entity.id
_entity.type
_entity.pdbx_description
1 polymer ?
#
loop_
_entity_poly.entity_id
_entity_poly.type
_entity_poly.pdbx_seq_one_letter_code
_entity_poly.pdbx_strand_id
1 'polypeptide(L)'
;MEQEKRHDPNDTTLRFVDRPDDILLDDDPNTQRIEMPCGHAVTPQSLTAYCRSLLDQGQYKFLCPALKNGTNNKCGAEWKYVEVRRIALLTEEEQNHFEKTMAELAAAMYCEYNSCPGCSSYIERQKLTNLCVRCTICTAESGKCYEFCWQCLKTWKGPAPRSDKCENDSCVNLKLEKLLKCKDTILPELSITTVRALQCLGEDIARPKYCKPHQPAKPSSSSSSSGFSNSGSVLII
;
A
#
# COMPACT_ATOMS: atom_id res chain seq x y z
N MET A 1 23.50 4.96 21.99
CA MET A 1 22.29 5.10 22.82
C MET A 1 21.35 5.97 22.03
N GLU A 2 20.22 5.44 21.59
CA GLU A 2 19.16 6.27 21.01
C GLU A 2 18.65 7.20 22.10
N GLN A 3 18.48 8.48 21.77
CA GLN A 3 17.98 9.48 22.70
C GLN A 3 16.50 9.17 22.97
N GLU A 4 16.09 9.21 24.24
CA GLU A 4 14.72 8.91 24.61
C GLU A 4 13.77 9.98 24.05
N LYS A 5 12.88 9.60 23.13
CA LYS A 5 11.86 10.46 22.54
C LYS A 5 10.84 10.87 23.61
N ARG A 6 10.70 12.18 23.84
CA ARG A 6 9.78 12.76 24.82
C ARG A 6 9.08 13.98 24.24
N HIS A 7 7.80 14.13 24.56
CA HIS A 7 6.99 15.29 24.17
C HIS A 7 7.10 16.38 25.23
N ASP A 8 6.80 17.63 24.84
CA ASP A 8 6.60 18.71 25.82
C ASP A 8 5.45 18.32 26.77
N PRO A 9 5.70 18.21 28.09
CA PRO A 9 4.67 17.89 29.07
C PRO A 9 3.49 18.88 29.07
N ASN A 10 3.67 20.09 28.54
CA ASN A 10 2.64 21.12 28.45
C ASN A 10 1.85 21.07 27.13
N ASP A 11 2.11 20.10 26.24
CA ASP A 11 1.35 19.95 24.99
C ASP A 11 -0.09 19.47 25.28
N THR A 12 -1.00 20.44 25.41
CA THR A 12 -2.44 20.23 25.67
C THR A 12 -3.18 19.46 24.58
N THR A 13 -2.56 19.29 23.41
CA THR A 13 -3.18 18.55 22.30
C THR A 13 -2.97 17.04 22.41
N LEU A 14 -2.10 16.60 23.32
CA LEU A 14 -1.84 15.22 23.66
C LEU A 14 -2.45 14.90 25.03
N ARG A 15 -2.81 13.63 25.24
CA ARG A 15 -3.35 13.13 26.50
C ARG A 15 -2.34 12.25 27.18
N PHE A 16 -1.61 12.80 28.14
CA PHE A 16 -0.68 12.05 28.97
C PHE A 16 -1.44 11.21 30.00
N VAL A 17 -0.99 9.99 30.22
CA VAL A 17 -1.64 9.02 31.10
C VAL A 17 -0.61 8.22 31.89
N ASP A 18 -0.96 7.87 33.14
CA ASP A 18 -0.05 7.16 34.06
C ASP A 18 -0.27 5.63 34.05
N ARG A 19 -1.16 5.13 33.19
CA ARG A 19 -1.44 3.69 33.09
C ARG A 19 -0.38 2.97 32.24
N PRO A 20 -0.20 1.64 32.38
CA PRO A 20 0.81 0.88 31.64
C PRO A 20 0.72 1.02 30.12
N ASP A 21 1.82 0.75 29.45
CA ASP A 21 1.92 0.75 27.99
C ASP A 21 1.15 -0.47 27.46
N ASP A 22 0.15 -0.25 26.61
CA ASP A 22 -0.74 -1.31 26.14
C ASP A 22 -0.11 -2.20 25.04
N ILE A 23 1.12 -1.89 24.58
CA ILE A 23 1.90 -2.70 23.63
C ILE A 23 2.90 -3.59 24.37
N LEU A 24 3.72 -3.00 25.24
CA LEU A 24 4.83 -3.68 25.92
C LEU A 24 4.51 -4.08 27.36
N LEU A 25 3.39 -3.62 27.91
CA LEU A 25 2.97 -3.80 29.31
C LEU A 25 3.99 -3.25 30.33
N ASP A 26 4.87 -2.37 29.89
CA ASP A 26 5.76 -1.61 30.76
C ASP A 26 4.93 -0.73 31.70
N ASP A 27 5.34 -0.55 32.94
CA ASP A 27 4.70 0.27 33.96
C ASP A 27 5.70 1.22 34.68
N ASP A 28 6.92 1.41 34.13
CA ASP A 28 7.89 2.37 34.66
C ASP A 28 7.29 3.79 34.77
N PRO A 29 7.16 4.36 35.98
CA PRO A 29 6.56 5.67 36.19
C PRO A 29 7.36 6.82 35.56
N ASN A 30 8.61 6.59 35.16
CA ASN A 30 9.44 7.61 34.52
C ASN A 30 9.22 7.72 33.01
N THR A 31 8.44 6.82 32.41
CA THR A 31 8.16 6.82 30.97
C THR A 31 6.90 7.65 30.66
N GLN A 32 7.02 8.55 29.69
CA GLN A 32 5.92 9.39 29.24
C GLN A 32 5.04 8.61 28.26
N ARG A 33 3.77 8.41 28.61
CA ARG A 33 2.81 7.66 27.79
C ARG A 33 1.68 8.56 27.34
N ILE A 34 1.17 8.28 26.15
CA ILE A 34 0.14 9.05 25.50
C ILE A 34 -1.02 8.12 25.13
N GLU A 35 -2.24 8.60 25.38
CA GLU A 35 -3.47 7.93 24.98
C GLU A 35 -3.71 8.11 23.47
N MET A 36 -3.75 6.99 22.75
CA MET A 36 -4.21 6.91 21.37
C MET A 36 -5.72 7.15 21.29
N PRO A 37 -6.28 7.55 20.14
CA PRO A 37 -7.72 7.81 19.99
C PRO A 37 -8.64 6.63 20.35
N CYS A 38 -8.13 5.40 20.30
CA CYS A 38 -8.85 4.20 20.72
C CYS A 38 -8.91 4.02 22.25
N GLY A 39 -8.24 4.87 23.03
CA GLY A 39 -8.17 4.82 24.49
C GLY A 39 -7.01 4.00 25.03
N HIS A 40 -6.10 3.48 24.20
CA HIS A 40 -4.94 2.71 24.63
C HIS A 40 -3.69 3.59 24.77
N ALA A 41 -2.93 3.37 25.84
CA ALA A 41 -1.73 4.12 26.18
C ALA A 41 -0.50 3.52 25.52
N VAL A 42 0.38 4.37 24.98
CA VAL A 42 1.63 3.94 24.34
C VAL A 42 2.75 4.93 24.64
N THR A 43 3.98 4.45 24.69
CA THR A 43 5.19 5.30 24.65
C THR A 43 5.56 5.59 23.18
N PRO A 44 6.25 6.71 22.90
CA PRO A 44 6.75 7.00 21.55
C PRO A 44 7.62 5.86 20.97
N GLN A 45 8.41 5.22 21.83
CA GLN A 45 9.35 4.14 21.49
C GLN A 45 8.59 2.86 21.14
N SER A 46 7.65 2.42 22.00
CA SER A 46 6.88 1.20 21.75
C SER A 46 6.03 1.35 20.48
N LEU A 47 5.42 2.51 20.27
CA LEU A 47 4.63 2.80 19.07
C LEU A 47 5.50 2.77 17.81
N THR A 48 6.69 3.39 17.84
CA THR A 48 7.65 3.36 16.73
C THR A 48 8.02 1.91 16.38
N ALA A 49 8.48 1.15 17.37
CA ALA A 49 8.98 -0.21 17.18
C ALA A 49 7.87 -1.15 16.68
N TYR A 50 6.67 -1.05 17.26
CA TYR A 50 5.53 -1.85 16.84
C TYR A 50 5.11 -1.54 15.40
N CYS A 51 4.94 -0.26 15.04
CA CYS A 51 4.56 0.11 13.68
C CYS A 51 5.63 -0.27 12.64
N ARG A 52 6.93 -0.15 12.96
CA ARG A 52 8.01 -0.64 12.10
C ARG A 52 7.89 -2.16 11.89
N SER A 53 7.66 -2.92 12.96
CA SER A 53 7.48 -4.37 12.84
C SER A 53 6.30 -4.79 11.97
N LEU A 54 5.24 -3.98 11.92
CA LEU A 54 4.09 -4.21 11.04
C LEU A 54 4.47 -4.00 9.57
N LEU A 55 5.25 -2.96 9.26
CA LEU A 55 5.76 -2.72 7.91
C LEU A 55 6.68 -3.84 7.45
N ASP A 56 7.56 -4.34 8.33
CA ASP A 56 8.44 -5.49 8.05
C ASP A 56 7.64 -6.77 7.76
N GLN A 57 6.41 -6.89 8.28
CA GLN A 57 5.46 -7.99 8.02
C GLN A 57 4.54 -7.72 6.83
N GLY A 58 4.79 -6.68 6.04
CA GLY A 58 3.97 -6.30 4.88
C GLY A 58 2.63 -5.65 5.23
N GLN A 59 2.41 -5.26 6.49
CA GLN A 59 1.18 -4.59 6.94
C GLN A 59 1.37 -3.07 6.92
N TYR A 60 0.71 -2.39 5.99
CA TYR A 60 0.74 -0.92 5.86
C TYR A 60 -0.34 -0.21 6.70
N LYS A 61 -1.26 -0.96 7.32
CA LYS A 61 -2.26 -0.43 8.25
C LYS A 61 -1.83 -0.70 9.69
N PHE A 62 -1.80 0.35 10.50
CA PHE A 62 -1.46 0.24 11.91
C PHE A 62 -2.73 -0.02 12.71
N LEU A 63 -2.86 -1.23 13.25
CA LEU A 63 -3.99 -1.61 14.09
C LEU A 63 -3.53 -1.73 15.54
N CYS A 64 -4.36 -1.25 16.46
CA CYS A 64 -4.09 -1.37 17.88
C CYS A 64 -3.98 -2.86 18.30
N PRO A 65 -2.83 -3.30 18.87
CA PRO A 65 -2.62 -4.69 19.27
C PRO A 65 -3.28 -5.03 20.61
N ALA A 66 -3.60 -4.01 21.41
CA ALA A 66 -4.09 -4.15 22.79
C ALA A 66 -5.42 -4.90 22.85
N LEU A 67 -5.74 -5.46 24.02
CA LEU A 67 -7.03 -6.09 24.27
C LEU A 67 -8.09 -5.04 24.63
N LYS A 68 -9.36 -5.33 24.35
CA LYS A 68 -10.47 -4.53 24.88
C LYS A 68 -10.66 -4.85 26.35
N ASN A 69 -10.88 -3.81 27.15
CA ASN A 69 -11.05 -3.91 28.61
C ASN A 69 -12.01 -5.04 29.01
N GLY A 70 -11.51 -6.02 29.77
CA GLY A 70 -12.30 -7.12 30.29
C GLY A 70 -12.63 -8.24 29.30
N THR A 71 -11.99 -8.28 28.12
CA THR A 71 -12.19 -9.35 27.12
C THR A 71 -10.87 -9.86 26.54
N ASN A 72 -10.88 -11.09 26.00
CA ASN A 72 -9.74 -11.65 25.26
C ASN A 72 -9.71 -11.22 23.77
N ASN A 73 -10.49 -10.20 23.39
CA ASN A 73 -10.56 -9.72 22.02
C ASN A 73 -9.63 -8.53 21.81
N LYS A 74 -8.91 -8.53 20.68
CA LYS A 74 -8.10 -7.39 20.27
C LYS A 74 -8.97 -6.16 20.02
N CYS A 75 -8.41 -4.99 20.33
CA CYS A 75 -8.97 -3.69 20.04
C CYS A 75 -9.16 -3.51 18.54
N GLY A 76 -8.07 -3.64 17.78
CA GLY A 76 -8.09 -3.62 16.32
C GLY A 76 -8.49 -2.27 15.70
N ALA A 77 -8.52 -1.20 16.50
CA ALA A 77 -8.76 0.15 15.98
C ALA A 77 -7.60 0.58 15.07
N GLU A 78 -7.92 1.18 13.92
CA GLU A 78 -6.93 1.69 13.00
C GLU A 78 -6.35 3.03 13.49
N TRP A 79 -5.03 3.10 13.65
CA TRP A 79 -4.28 4.30 13.95
C TRP A 79 -3.85 4.98 12.66
N LYS A 80 -4.21 6.25 12.49
CA LYS A 80 -3.85 6.99 11.29
C LYS A 80 -2.36 7.32 11.31
N TYR A 81 -1.69 7.26 10.16
CA TYR A 81 -0.26 7.56 10.09
C TYR A 81 0.10 8.95 10.62
N VAL A 82 -0.76 9.95 10.43
CA VAL A 82 -0.56 11.30 10.99
C VAL A 82 -0.50 11.27 12.53
N GLU A 83 -1.33 10.45 13.17
CA GLU A 83 -1.34 10.28 14.64
C GLU A 83 -0.11 9.49 15.09
N VAL A 84 0.26 8.42 14.36
CA VAL A 84 1.48 7.64 14.62
C VAL A 84 2.72 8.52 14.52
N ARG A 85 2.90 9.24 13.41
CA ARG A 85 4.03 10.14 13.18
C ARG A 85 4.19 11.16 14.30
N ARG A 86 3.06 11.72 14.74
CA ARG A 86 3.02 12.69 15.83
C ARG A 86 3.39 12.06 17.17
N ILE A 87 2.64 11.06 17.62
CA ILE A 87 2.76 10.48 18.97
C ILE A 87 4.09 9.74 19.12
N ALA A 88 4.55 9.06 18.07
CA ALA A 88 5.81 8.33 18.06
C ALA A 88 7.06 9.22 17.96
N LEU A 89 6.90 10.53 17.73
CA LEU A 89 8.00 11.47 17.45
C LEU A 89 8.96 10.90 16.42
N LEU A 90 8.44 10.48 15.27
CA LEU A 90 9.27 9.88 14.23
C LEU A 90 10.32 10.89 13.75
N THR A 91 11.59 10.50 13.67
CA THR A 91 12.64 11.30 13.04
C THR A 91 12.40 11.42 11.54
N GLU A 92 13.13 12.30 10.86
CA GLU A 92 13.02 12.42 9.40
C GLU A 92 13.38 11.10 8.69
N GLU A 93 14.41 10.39 9.16
CA GLU A 93 14.80 9.10 8.61
C GLU A 93 13.72 8.04 8.82
N GLU A 94 13.10 8.01 10.00
CA GLU A 94 12.00 7.09 10.29
C GLU A 94 10.75 7.41 9.47
N GLN A 95 10.42 8.70 9.30
CA GLN A 95 9.30 9.11 8.45
C GLN A 95 9.53 8.68 7.00
N ASN A 96 10.73 8.93 6.45
CA ASN A 96 11.07 8.51 5.10
C ASN A 96 10.92 7.00 4.92
N HIS A 97 11.47 6.21 5.86
CA HIS A 97 11.33 4.76 5.84
C HIS A 97 9.86 4.34 5.89
N PHE A 98 9.07 4.88 6.82
CA PHE A 98 7.64 4.54 6.96
C PHE A 98 6.85 4.91 5.70
N GLU A 99 6.99 6.13 5.21
CA GLU A 99 6.24 6.64 4.06
C GLU A 99 6.59 5.85 2.79
N LYS A 100 7.87 5.56 2.56
CA LYS A 100 8.33 4.76 1.43
C LYS A 100 7.77 3.34 1.49
N THR A 101 7.95 2.64 2.62
CA THR A 101 7.49 1.26 2.75
C THR A 101 5.96 1.16 2.73
N MET A 102 5.25 2.08 3.36
CA MET A 102 3.79 2.15 3.27
C MET A 102 3.32 2.36 1.83
N ALA A 103 3.98 3.23 1.06
CA ALA A 103 3.65 3.48 -0.34
C ALA A 103 3.90 2.24 -1.20
N GLU A 104 5.04 1.58 -1.02
CA GLU A 104 5.38 0.34 -1.72
C GLU A 104 4.38 -0.78 -1.43
N LEU A 105 4.03 -1.01 -0.15
CA LEU A 105 3.06 -2.03 0.25
C LEU A 105 1.64 -1.71 -0.24
N ALA A 106 1.22 -0.45 -0.15
CA ALA A 106 -0.06 -0.03 -0.69
C ALA A 106 -0.10 -0.20 -2.23
N ALA A 107 0.97 0.18 -2.94
CA ALA A 107 1.06 -0.03 -4.38
C ALA A 107 1.04 -1.52 -4.73
N ALA A 108 1.77 -2.38 -4.01
CA ALA A 108 1.75 -3.83 -4.21
C ALA A 108 0.33 -4.42 -4.04
N MET A 109 -0.43 -3.89 -3.07
CA MET A 109 -1.80 -4.35 -2.81
C MET A 109 -2.85 -3.83 -3.80
N TYR A 110 -2.75 -2.57 -4.21
CA TYR A 110 -3.83 -1.89 -4.95
C TYR A 110 -3.51 -1.66 -6.42
N CYS A 111 -2.23 -1.57 -6.76
CA CYS A 111 -1.77 -1.24 -8.11
C CYS A 111 -1.17 -2.49 -8.74
N GLU A 112 -1.87 -3.04 -9.73
CA GLU A 112 -1.19 -3.91 -10.67
C GLU A 112 -0.31 -3.03 -11.56
N TYR A 113 1.00 -3.15 -11.39
CA TYR A 113 1.98 -2.57 -12.31
C TYR A 113 2.65 -3.66 -13.14
N ASN A 114 3.07 -3.30 -14.34
CA ASN A 114 3.95 -4.10 -15.18
C ASN A 114 4.97 -3.20 -15.86
N SER A 115 6.11 -3.76 -16.23
CA SER A 115 7.09 -3.07 -17.06
C SER A 115 6.64 -3.07 -18.52
N CYS A 116 6.73 -1.92 -19.17
CA CYS A 116 6.48 -1.77 -20.60
C CYS A 116 7.45 -2.65 -21.40
N PRO A 117 6.99 -3.50 -22.33
CA PRO A 117 7.88 -4.31 -23.17
C PRO A 117 8.74 -3.48 -24.15
N GLY A 118 8.39 -2.22 -24.40
CA GLY A 118 9.13 -1.31 -25.27
C GLY A 118 10.23 -0.52 -24.57
N CYS A 119 9.90 0.12 -23.44
CA CYS A 119 10.81 1.07 -22.76
C CYS A 119 11.12 0.71 -21.31
N SER A 120 10.66 -0.44 -20.82
CA SER A 120 10.87 -0.95 -19.44
C SER A 120 10.34 -0.06 -18.31
N SER A 121 9.67 1.05 -18.60
CA SER A 121 9.03 1.89 -17.59
C SER A 121 7.89 1.14 -16.89
N TYR A 122 7.65 1.48 -15.62
CA TYR A 122 6.52 0.95 -14.88
C TYR A 122 5.22 1.61 -15.34
N ILE A 123 4.24 0.78 -15.67
CA ILE A 123 2.91 1.21 -16.11
C ILE A 123 1.88 0.63 -15.15
N GLU A 124 0.98 1.48 -14.66
CA GLU A 124 -0.22 1.07 -13.94
C GLU A 124 -1.40 0.97 -14.90
N ARG A 125 -2.22 -0.07 -14.72
CA ARG A 125 -3.40 -0.28 -15.55
C ARG A 125 -4.61 0.50 -15.02
N GLN A 126 -5.13 1.42 -15.83
CA GLN A 126 -6.31 2.24 -15.45
C GLN A 126 -7.60 1.44 -15.25
N LYS A 127 -7.82 0.35 -16.01
CA LYS A 127 -9.04 -0.47 -15.94
C LYS A 127 -8.68 -1.96 -15.85
N LEU A 128 -9.02 -2.60 -14.73
CA LEU A 128 -8.76 -4.03 -14.52
C LEU A 128 -9.51 -4.94 -15.51
N THR A 129 -10.60 -4.44 -16.11
CA THR A 129 -11.41 -5.15 -17.13
C THR A 129 -10.89 -4.96 -18.56
N ASN A 130 -9.77 -4.26 -18.77
CA ASN A 130 -9.18 -4.13 -20.10
C ASN A 130 -7.73 -4.62 -20.08
N LEU A 131 -7.40 -5.64 -20.87
CA LEU A 131 -6.04 -6.15 -21.02
C LEU A 131 -5.21 -5.31 -21.98
N CYS A 132 -5.82 -4.45 -22.79
CA CYS A 132 -5.10 -3.53 -23.67
C CYS A 132 -4.61 -2.32 -22.88
N VAL A 133 -3.29 -2.18 -22.76
CA VAL A 133 -2.65 -1.09 -22.02
C VAL A 133 -1.77 -0.28 -22.96
N ARG A 134 -1.90 1.04 -22.88
CA ARG A 134 -1.14 1.99 -23.69
C ARG A 134 0.05 2.54 -22.91
N CYS A 135 1.25 2.45 -23.47
CA CYS A 135 2.42 3.12 -22.91
C CYS A 135 2.47 4.57 -23.39
N THR A 136 2.38 5.53 -22.48
CA THR A 136 2.46 6.96 -22.80
C THR A 136 3.84 7.38 -23.28
N ILE A 137 4.91 6.78 -22.73
CA ILE A 137 6.31 7.08 -23.11
C ILE A 137 6.59 6.60 -24.55
N CYS A 138 6.40 5.30 -24.84
CA CYS A 138 6.59 4.78 -26.19
C CYS A 138 5.67 5.45 -27.22
N THR A 139 4.44 5.82 -26.82
CA THR A 139 3.52 6.53 -27.71
C THR A 139 4.04 7.93 -28.06
N ALA A 140 4.63 8.63 -27.09
CA ALA A 140 5.22 9.95 -27.33
C ALA A 140 6.50 9.85 -28.18
N GLU A 141 7.40 8.90 -27.88
CA GLU A 141 8.67 8.75 -28.58
C GLU A 141 8.52 8.28 -30.03
N SER A 142 7.61 7.32 -30.28
CA SER A 142 7.40 6.77 -31.62
C SER A 142 6.41 7.58 -32.47
N GLY A 143 5.67 8.50 -31.86
CA GLY A 143 4.56 9.23 -32.50
C GLY A 143 3.37 8.34 -32.90
N LYS A 144 3.37 7.06 -32.51
CA LYS A 144 2.32 6.08 -32.81
C LYS A 144 1.79 5.49 -31.52
N CYS A 145 0.50 5.17 -31.47
CA CYS A 145 -0.08 4.50 -30.30
C CYS A 145 0.62 3.16 -30.06
N TYR A 146 1.32 3.04 -28.93
CA TYR A 146 1.95 1.81 -28.50
C TYR A 146 1.08 1.13 -27.44
N GLU A 147 0.45 0.02 -27.83
CA GLU A 147 -0.46 -0.76 -26.99
C GLU A 147 0.03 -2.21 -26.88
N PHE A 148 -0.07 -2.78 -25.68
CA PHE A 148 0.34 -4.14 -25.39
C PHE A 148 -0.66 -4.86 -24.50
N CYS A 149 -0.60 -6.19 -24.50
CA CYS A 149 -1.43 -7.03 -23.66
C CYS A 149 -0.83 -7.16 -22.25
N TRP A 150 -1.65 -6.87 -21.24
CA TRP A 150 -1.29 -6.96 -19.83
C TRP A 150 -0.91 -8.38 -19.36
N GLN A 151 -1.38 -9.43 -20.05
CA GLN A 151 -1.09 -10.82 -19.67
C GLN A 151 0.22 -11.35 -20.28
N CYS A 152 0.38 -11.20 -21.60
CA CYS A 152 1.51 -11.79 -22.32
C CYS A 152 2.64 -10.81 -22.64
N LEU A 153 2.45 -9.52 -22.32
CA LEU A 153 3.41 -8.43 -22.56
C LEU A 153 3.88 -8.30 -24.02
N LYS A 154 3.06 -8.77 -24.97
CA LYS A 154 3.26 -8.58 -26.41
C LYS A 154 2.38 -7.46 -26.93
N THR A 155 2.74 -6.89 -28.09
CA THR A 155 1.92 -5.91 -28.82
C THR A 155 0.47 -6.38 -28.90
N TRP A 156 -0.47 -5.46 -28.68
CA TRP A 156 -1.89 -5.78 -28.64
C TRP A 156 -2.37 -6.26 -30.01
N LYS A 157 -3.20 -7.31 -30.00
CA LYS A 157 -3.82 -7.89 -31.20
C LYS A 157 -5.28 -8.23 -30.89
N GLY A 158 -6.18 -7.78 -31.76
CA GLY A 158 -7.64 -7.96 -31.63
C GLY A 158 -8.39 -6.71 -31.17
N PRO A 159 -9.72 -6.80 -31.02
CA PRO A 159 -10.54 -5.66 -30.63
C PRO A 159 -10.29 -5.28 -29.16
N ALA A 160 -10.26 -3.98 -28.87
CA ALA A 160 -10.23 -3.46 -27.50
C ALA A 160 -11.51 -2.67 -27.20
N PRO A 161 -12.01 -2.64 -25.95
CA PRO A 161 -11.46 -3.28 -24.75
C PRO A 161 -11.82 -4.78 -24.63
N ARG A 162 -10.94 -5.58 -24.03
CA ARG A 162 -11.18 -7.01 -23.73
C ARG A 162 -10.60 -7.41 -22.38
N SER A 163 -11.28 -8.24 -21.61
CA SER A 163 -10.85 -8.71 -20.28
C SER A 163 -10.32 -10.15 -20.27
N ASP A 164 -10.64 -10.95 -21.27
CA ASP A 164 -10.45 -12.41 -21.30
C ASP A 164 -9.03 -12.80 -21.77
N LYS A 165 -8.65 -12.41 -23.00
CA LYS A 165 -7.31 -12.61 -23.59
C LYS A 165 -7.07 -11.62 -24.74
N CYS A 166 -5.89 -11.59 -25.36
CA CYS A 166 -5.71 -10.98 -26.67
C CYS A 166 -5.68 -12.06 -27.77
N GLU A 167 -5.58 -11.65 -29.04
CA GLU A 167 -5.52 -12.56 -30.20
C GLU A 167 -4.09 -13.02 -30.55
N ASN A 168 -3.14 -12.87 -29.63
CA ASN A 168 -1.83 -13.50 -29.77
C ASN A 168 -1.95 -14.99 -29.46
N ASP A 169 -1.46 -15.86 -30.34
CA ASP A 169 -1.64 -17.33 -30.26
C ASP A 169 -1.09 -17.95 -28.97
N SER A 170 -0.08 -17.32 -28.38
CA SER A 170 0.58 -17.72 -27.13
C SER A 170 0.13 -16.89 -25.91
N CYS A 171 -1.00 -16.19 -26.00
CA CYS A 171 -1.51 -15.42 -24.87
C CYS A 171 -2.05 -16.34 -23.77
N VAL A 172 -1.27 -16.51 -22.71
CA VAL A 172 -1.65 -17.25 -21.51
C VAL A 172 -1.62 -16.31 -20.30
N ASN A 173 -2.57 -16.50 -19.38
CA ASN A 173 -2.51 -15.83 -18.09
C ASN A 173 -1.53 -16.60 -17.19
N LEU A 174 -0.28 -16.11 -17.12
CA LEU A 174 0.80 -16.79 -16.40
C LEU A 174 0.48 -17.00 -14.91
N LYS A 175 -0.27 -16.10 -14.26
CA LYS A 175 -0.70 -16.27 -12.86
C LYS A 175 -1.65 -17.46 -12.74
N LEU A 176 -2.66 -17.56 -13.61
CA LEU A 176 -3.60 -18.70 -13.62
C LEU A 176 -2.89 -20.00 -13.98
N GLU A 177 -1.96 -19.98 -14.93
CA GLU A 177 -1.20 -21.17 -15.30
C GLU A 177 -0.34 -21.69 -14.14
N LYS A 178 0.31 -20.79 -13.39
CA LYS A 178 1.04 -21.13 -12.16
C LYS A 178 0.11 -21.74 -11.11
N LEU A 179 -1.05 -21.13 -10.88
CA LEU A 179 -2.06 -21.63 -9.93
C LEU A 179 -2.56 -23.03 -10.32
N LEU A 180 -2.76 -23.30 -11.60
CA LEU A 180 -3.18 -24.61 -12.11
C LEU A 180 -2.09 -25.69 -11.97
N LYS A 181 -0.82 -25.30 -11.98
CA LYS A 181 0.33 -26.20 -11.82
C LYS A 181 0.73 -26.42 -10.35
N CYS A 182 0.19 -25.64 -9.42
CA CYS A 182 0.42 -25.83 -7.99
C CYS A 182 -0.21 -27.14 -7.51
N LYS A 183 0.52 -27.92 -6.70
CA LYS A 183 -0.02 -29.13 -6.06
C LYS A 183 -1.02 -28.75 -4.97
N ASP A 184 -2.15 -29.44 -4.93
CA ASP A 184 -3.14 -29.27 -3.86
C ASP A 184 -2.49 -29.60 -2.50
N THR A 185 -2.71 -28.76 -1.51
CA THR A 185 -2.23 -28.96 -0.13
C THR A 185 -3.42 -29.39 0.73
N ILE A 186 -3.30 -30.51 1.43
CA ILE A 186 -4.33 -31.00 2.35
C ILE A 186 -4.10 -30.31 3.69
N LEU A 187 -5.06 -29.49 4.13
CA LEU A 187 -5.07 -28.91 5.48
C LEU A 187 -5.65 -29.95 6.45
N PRO A 188 -4.86 -30.49 7.41
CA PRO A 188 -5.29 -31.63 8.22
C PRO A 188 -6.46 -31.35 9.18
N GLU A 189 -6.69 -30.09 9.56
CA GLU A 189 -7.63 -29.71 10.64
C GLU A 189 -9.05 -29.36 10.18
N LEU A 190 -9.32 -29.35 8.88
CA LEU A 190 -10.65 -29.09 8.36
C LEU A 190 -10.99 -30.21 7.40
N SER A 191 -11.92 -31.08 7.79
CA SER A 191 -12.54 -32.09 6.93
C SER A 191 -13.45 -31.42 5.88
N ILE A 192 -12.88 -30.50 5.09
CA ILE A 192 -13.54 -29.78 4.01
C ILE A 192 -12.61 -29.81 2.79
N THR A 193 -13.15 -30.31 1.70
CA THR A 193 -12.46 -30.49 0.42
C THR A 193 -12.11 -29.14 -0.22
N THR A 194 -10.82 -28.93 -0.49
CA THR A 194 -10.21 -27.98 -1.43
C THR A 194 -10.67 -26.52 -1.38
N VAL A 195 -9.93 -25.69 -0.63
CA VAL A 195 -9.78 -24.27 -0.96
C VAL A 195 -8.58 -24.15 -1.90
N ARG A 196 -8.84 -23.95 -3.20
CA ARG A 196 -7.81 -23.46 -4.12
C ARG A 196 -7.52 -22.01 -3.76
N ALA A 197 -6.23 -21.70 -3.64
CA ALA A 197 -5.64 -20.45 -3.18
C ALA A 197 -5.44 -20.40 -1.66
N LEU A 198 -4.19 -20.55 -1.24
CA LEU A 198 -3.54 -19.73 -0.20
C LEU A 198 -2.05 -20.09 0.00
N GLN A 199 -1.55 -21.21 -0.55
CA GLN A 199 -0.11 -21.52 -0.47
C GLN A 199 0.74 -20.93 -1.62
N CYS A 200 0.15 -20.66 -2.79
CA CYS A 200 0.87 -20.10 -3.95
C CYS A 200 0.74 -18.57 -4.09
N LEU A 201 -0.13 -17.95 -3.28
CA LEU A 201 -0.22 -16.50 -3.11
C LEU A 201 0.25 -16.23 -1.68
N GLY A 202 1.57 -16.16 -1.49
CA GLY A 202 2.07 -15.36 -0.38
C GLY A 202 1.47 -13.96 -0.57
N GLU A 203 0.64 -13.55 0.40
CA GLU A 203 0.03 -12.22 0.51
C GLU A 203 -1.12 -11.91 -0.46
N ASP A 204 -2.31 -12.43 -0.18
CA ASP A 204 -3.57 -11.85 -0.69
C ASP A 204 -4.64 -11.95 0.41
N ILE A 205 -4.45 -11.18 1.50
CA ILE A 205 -5.49 -10.98 2.53
C ILE A 205 -6.30 -9.74 2.17
N ALA A 206 -7.59 -9.97 1.92
CA ALA A 206 -8.71 -9.02 1.93
C ALA A 206 -8.54 -7.71 1.12
N ARG A 207 -9.19 -7.66 -0.06
CA ARG A 207 -9.34 -6.44 -0.87
C ARG A 207 -10.64 -5.68 -0.49
N PRO A 208 -10.60 -4.55 0.24
CA PRO A 208 -11.73 -3.64 0.28
C PRO A 208 -11.78 -2.79 -1.01
N LYS A 209 -13.01 -2.49 -1.42
CA LYS A 209 -13.33 -1.73 -2.64
C LYS A 209 -13.00 -0.24 -2.48
N TYR A 210 -12.65 0.36 -3.62
CA TYR A 210 -12.57 1.80 -3.94
C TYR A 210 -11.22 2.49 -3.77
N CYS A 211 -10.60 2.80 -4.90
CA CYS A 211 -9.91 4.08 -5.10
C CYS A 211 -10.82 4.98 -5.95
N LYS A 212 -11.16 6.17 -5.45
CA LYS A 212 -11.73 7.23 -6.30
C LYS A 212 -10.60 7.81 -7.16
N PRO A 213 -10.82 8.06 -8.46
CA PRO A 213 -9.83 8.73 -9.29
C PRO A 213 -9.58 10.15 -8.75
N HIS A 214 -8.31 10.50 -8.62
CA HIS A 214 -7.87 11.88 -8.39
C HIS A 214 -8.33 12.72 -9.59
N GLN A 215 -9.25 13.65 -9.38
CA GLN A 215 -9.61 14.61 -10.41
C GLN A 215 -8.46 15.63 -10.54
N PRO A 216 -7.95 15.91 -11.74
CA PRO A 216 -7.08 17.07 -11.93
C PRO A 216 -7.89 18.34 -11.69
N ALA A 217 -7.32 19.28 -10.93
CA ALA A 217 -7.90 20.59 -10.68
C ALA A 217 -8.21 21.29 -12.01
N LYS A 218 -9.42 21.86 -12.13
CA LYS A 218 -9.80 22.68 -13.29
C LYS A 218 -8.92 23.94 -13.31
N PRO A 219 -8.33 24.31 -14.47
CA PRO A 219 -7.71 25.62 -14.61
C PRO A 219 -8.80 26.69 -14.63
N SER A 220 -8.64 27.70 -13.79
CA SER A 220 -9.41 28.94 -13.84
C SER A 220 -9.09 29.69 -15.14
N SER A 221 -10.14 30.10 -15.84
CA SER A 221 -10.08 30.88 -17.07
C SER A 221 -9.51 32.28 -16.81
N SER A 222 -8.40 32.62 -17.46
CA SER A 222 -8.09 33.99 -17.87
C SER A 222 -7.21 33.99 -19.12
N SER A 223 -7.57 34.89 -20.02
CA SER A 223 -7.17 35.00 -21.41
C SER A 223 -5.72 35.46 -21.63
N SER A 224 -5.20 35.07 -22.81
CA SER A 224 -4.28 35.83 -23.69
C SER A 224 -2.78 35.45 -23.74
N SER A 225 -2.39 35.13 -24.98
CA SER A 225 -1.11 35.38 -25.69
C SER A 225 0.16 34.57 -25.37
N SER A 226 0.51 33.73 -26.36
CA SER A 226 1.84 33.50 -26.97
C SER A 226 3.07 33.25 -26.09
N GLY A 227 3.72 32.09 -26.30
CA GLY A 227 5.13 31.88 -25.93
C GLY A 227 5.50 30.41 -25.79
N PHE A 228 6.54 30.00 -26.50
CA PHE A 228 7.13 28.66 -26.54
C PHE A 228 7.73 28.16 -25.20
N SER A 229 7.94 26.83 -25.13
CA SER A 229 8.99 26.10 -24.39
C SER A 229 8.71 25.54 -22.98
N ASN A 230 8.45 24.24 -22.95
CA ASN A 230 9.09 23.17 -22.15
C ASN A 230 9.40 23.37 -20.63
N SER A 231 8.74 22.59 -19.78
CA SER A 231 9.39 21.83 -18.69
C SER A 231 8.44 20.81 -18.07
N GLY A 232 8.99 19.64 -17.77
CA GLY A 232 8.26 18.43 -17.46
C GLY A 232 7.76 18.28 -16.03
N SER A 233 7.05 17.19 -15.82
CA SER A 233 6.89 16.53 -14.52
C SER A 233 6.81 15.04 -14.80
N VAL A 234 7.98 14.42 -14.85
CA VAL A 234 8.16 12.97 -14.82
C VAL A 234 7.97 12.57 -13.36
N LEU A 235 6.99 11.71 -13.07
CA LEU A 235 6.99 10.96 -11.82
C LEU A 235 7.80 9.69 -12.08
N ILE A 236 9.11 9.75 -11.80
CA ILE A 236 9.94 8.57 -11.62
C ILE A 236 9.64 8.10 -10.20
N ILE A 237 9.15 6.87 -10.07
CA ILE A 237 9.13 6.15 -8.80
C ILE A 237 10.50 5.51 -8.61
#